data_AF-A0A1F8ADA2-F1
#
_entry.id   AF-A0A1F8ADA2-F1
#
_cell.length_a   1.000
_cell.length_b   1.000
_cell.length_c   1.000
_cell.angle_alpha   90.00
_cell.angle_beta   90.00
_cell.angle_gamma   90.00
#
_symmetry.space_group_name_H-M   'P 1'
#
loop_
_entity.id
_entity.type
_entity.pdbx_description
1 polymer ?
#
loop_
_entity_poly.entity_id
_entity_poly.type
_entity_poly.pdbx_seq_one_letter_code
_entity_poly.pdbx_strand_id
1 'polypeptide(L)'
;MAPETTSASKILWTAFSANDDRHQVIRDVFEQPDSPTCSQFMFLCQANLHETGTTFVGGKLLPGHFISFGVIQGIPFSRGSVHTSAANVEDKQTVDPHYFSHPLDLEIMARNPVDMEKLHKAEPLSQFLKPDGRRNHPDAFLTNLESAKKYLRDNATSTYHPCGTAAMLPQEKGGVVDEKLRVHGTTNLRICDASILPLITVGNIMSAVYAVAKRAADIIKADG
;
A
#
# COMPACT_ATOMS: atom_id res chain seq x y z
N MET A 1 17.15 19.49 32.14
CA MET A 1 16.29 18.35 31.78
C MET A 1 16.03 18.42 30.29
N ALA A 2 16.62 17.53 29.50
CA ALA A 2 16.32 17.43 28.08
C ALA A 2 14.88 16.88 27.92
N PRO A 3 14.10 17.37 26.94
CA PRO A 3 12.75 16.89 26.72
C PRO A 3 12.80 15.42 26.30
N GLU A 4 11.96 14.59 26.92
CA GLU A 4 11.77 13.20 26.52
C GLU A 4 11.34 13.15 25.06
N THR A 5 12.25 12.72 24.20
CA THR A 5 11.97 12.46 22.78
C THR A 5 10.92 11.35 22.69
N THR A 6 9.73 11.71 22.22
CA THR A 6 8.60 10.82 21.91
C THR A 6 9.05 9.55 21.19
N SER A 7 8.47 8.40 21.57
CA SER A 7 8.66 7.06 20.99
C SER A 7 8.83 7.02 19.46
N ALA A 8 8.11 7.87 18.73
CA ALA A 8 8.18 7.98 17.27
C ALA A 8 9.57 8.36 16.73
N SER A 9 10.32 9.27 17.38
CA SER A 9 11.66 9.65 16.92
C SER A 9 12.67 8.53 17.11
N LYS A 10 12.55 7.74 18.19
CA LYS A 10 13.39 6.56 18.39
C LYS A 10 13.14 5.48 17.35
N ILE A 11 11.87 5.19 17.03
CA ILE A 11 11.48 4.21 15.99
C ILE A 11 11.96 4.64 14.61
N LEU A 12 11.90 5.94 14.32
CA LEU A 12 12.54 6.50 13.14
C LEU A 12 14.01 6.07 13.19
N TRP A 13 14.81 6.55 14.15
CA TRP A 13 16.28 6.45 14.14
C TRP A 13 16.89 5.04 14.21
N THR A 14 16.24 4.06 14.84
CA THR A 14 16.78 2.69 14.93
C THR A 14 16.48 1.80 13.72
N ALA A 15 15.55 2.18 12.84
CA ALA A 15 15.17 1.40 11.64
C ALA A 15 15.96 1.78 10.36
N PHE A 16 16.96 2.69 10.44
CA PHE A 16 17.66 3.27 9.29
C PHE A 16 18.88 2.47 8.77
N SER A 17 19.18 1.28 9.26
CA SER A 17 20.43 0.58 8.92
C SER A 17 20.43 -0.21 7.60
N ALA A 18 19.35 -0.18 6.81
CA ALA A 18 19.26 -0.91 5.55
C ALA A 18 19.69 -0.04 4.36
N ASN A 19 20.71 -0.51 3.65
CA ASN A 19 21.42 0.12 2.52
C ASN A 19 20.60 0.09 1.19
N ASP A 20 19.27 0.26 1.26
CA ASP A 20 18.39 0.24 0.09
C ASP A 20 18.10 1.68 -0.37
N ASP A 21 18.63 2.06 -1.54
CA ASP A 21 18.40 3.38 -2.16
C ASP A 21 16.90 3.74 -2.23
N ARG A 22 16.01 2.75 -2.33
CA ARG A 22 14.56 2.97 -2.35
C ARG A 22 14.05 3.50 -1.02
N HIS A 23 14.59 3.06 0.12
CA HIS A 23 14.19 3.59 1.42
C HIS A 23 14.56 5.05 1.56
N GLN A 24 15.70 5.48 1.01
CA GLN A 24 16.05 6.91 0.99
C GLN A 24 15.03 7.71 0.18
N VAL A 25 14.69 7.27 -1.02
CA VAL A 25 13.67 7.95 -1.86
C VAL A 25 12.32 8.06 -1.12
N ILE A 26 11.89 7.01 -0.42
CA ILE A 26 10.63 7.06 0.35
C ILE A 26 10.71 8.07 1.49
N ARG A 27 11.85 8.14 2.19
CA ARG A 27 12.08 9.14 3.26
C ARG A 27 12.04 10.55 2.68
N ASP A 28 12.75 10.79 1.58
CA ASP A 28 12.79 12.10 0.93
C ASP A 28 11.39 12.59 0.54
N VAL A 29 10.49 11.66 0.15
CA VAL A 29 9.09 11.97 -0.11
C VAL A 29 8.37 12.35 1.19
N PHE A 30 8.47 11.55 2.26
CA PHE A 30 7.78 11.84 3.52
C PHE A 30 8.35 13.03 4.30
N GLU A 31 9.58 13.45 4.03
CA GLU A 31 10.19 14.65 4.61
C GLU A 31 9.67 15.95 3.97
N GLN A 32 9.01 15.88 2.81
CA GLN A 32 8.35 17.06 2.23
C GLN A 32 7.11 17.44 3.08
N PRO A 33 6.96 18.72 3.46
CA PRO A 33 5.89 19.17 4.37
C PRO A 33 4.46 18.79 3.94
N ASP A 34 4.20 18.80 2.63
CA ASP A 34 2.86 18.60 2.06
C ASP A 34 2.68 17.22 1.40
N SER A 35 3.63 16.30 1.61
CA SER A 35 3.53 14.96 1.02
C SER A 35 2.41 14.14 1.68
N PRO A 36 1.51 13.53 0.89
CA PRO A 36 0.47 12.68 1.45
C PRO A 36 1.07 11.37 1.99
N THR A 37 0.71 11.02 3.22
CA THR A 37 1.11 9.73 3.81
C THR A 37 0.20 8.58 3.40
N CYS A 38 -1.09 8.87 3.24
CA CYS A 38 -2.10 7.93 2.75
C CYS A 38 -3.06 8.64 1.78
N SER A 39 -3.68 7.87 0.90
CA SER A 39 -4.90 8.28 0.19
C SER A 39 -6.11 7.87 1.01
N GLN A 40 -7.12 8.74 1.05
CA GLN A 40 -8.40 8.48 1.70
C GLN A 40 -9.49 8.37 0.64
N PHE A 41 -10.41 7.42 0.81
CA PHE A 41 -11.54 7.26 -0.08
C PHE A 41 -12.78 6.81 0.70
N MET A 42 -13.94 6.99 0.09
CA MET A 42 -15.23 6.73 0.73
C MET A 42 -16.15 5.99 -0.22
N PHE A 43 -16.92 5.05 0.30
CA PHE A 43 -17.90 4.30 -0.48
C PHE A 43 -19.18 4.07 0.31
N LEU A 44 -20.31 4.15 -0.39
CA LEU A 44 -21.65 3.95 0.18
C LEU A 44 -22.00 2.46 0.27
N CYS A 45 -21.12 1.67 0.89
CA CYS A 45 -21.40 0.28 1.21
C CYS A 45 -20.73 -0.14 2.53
N GLN A 46 -21.13 -1.30 3.06
CA GLN A 46 -20.49 -1.93 4.20
C GLN A 46 -19.26 -2.72 3.74
N ALA A 47 -18.05 -2.32 4.14
CA ALA A 47 -16.84 -3.12 3.92
C ALA A 47 -16.49 -3.97 5.13
N ASN A 48 -16.63 -5.28 5.01
CA ASN A 48 -16.29 -6.26 6.04
C ASN A 48 -14.90 -6.86 5.82
N LEU A 49 -13.85 -6.05 5.97
CA LEU A 49 -12.46 -6.52 5.82
C LEU A 49 -12.03 -7.55 6.87
N HIS A 50 -12.77 -7.64 7.98
CA HIS A 50 -12.59 -8.64 9.03
C HIS A 50 -13.07 -10.05 8.61
N GLU A 51 -13.86 -10.14 7.54
CA GLU A 51 -14.31 -11.42 6.99
C GLU A 51 -13.27 -11.94 5.99
N THR A 52 -12.93 -13.23 6.10
CA THR A 52 -12.07 -13.88 5.10
C THR A 52 -12.86 -14.08 3.80
N GLY A 53 -12.29 -13.69 2.67
CA GLY A 53 -12.97 -13.84 1.38
C GLY A 53 -12.30 -13.10 0.22
N THR A 54 -12.90 -13.21 -0.97
CA THR A 54 -12.43 -12.57 -2.20
C THR A 54 -12.98 -11.15 -2.40
N THR A 55 -13.87 -10.69 -1.52
CA THR A 55 -14.54 -9.40 -1.62
C THR A 55 -14.37 -8.59 -0.34
N PHE A 56 -14.10 -7.29 -0.48
CA PHE A 56 -13.99 -6.37 0.66
C PHE A 56 -15.34 -6.04 1.31
N VAL A 57 -16.47 -6.37 0.66
CA VAL A 57 -17.82 -6.22 1.23
C VAL A 57 -18.14 -7.36 2.21
N GLY A 58 -17.43 -8.49 2.12
CA GLY A 58 -17.71 -9.71 2.88
C GLY A 58 -18.95 -10.46 2.37
N GLY A 59 -19.25 -11.58 3.04
CA GLY A 59 -20.39 -12.44 2.73
C GLY A 59 -21.61 -12.16 3.60
N LYS A 60 -21.44 -11.53 4.78
CA LYS A 60 -22.54 -11.27 5.71
C LYS A 60 -22.72 -9.77 5.98
N LEU A 61 -23.82 -9.23 5.46
CA LEU A 61 -24.18 -7.83 5.67
C LEU A 61 -24.99 -7.64 6.96
N LEU A 62 -24.76 -6.52 7.63
CA LEU A 62 -25.59 -6.08 8.74
C LEU A 62 -26.79 -5.30 8.19
N PRO A 63 -27.97 -5.35 8.83
CA PRO A 63 -29.08 -4.53 8.38
C PRO A 63 -28.78 -3.03 8.56
N GLY A 64 -29.17 -2.24 7.56
CA GLY A 64 -29.03 -0.78 7.55
C GLY A 64 -28.25 -0.26 6.34
N HIS A 65 -28.01 1.06 6.34
CA HIS A 65 -27.17 1.72 5.34
C HIS A 65 -25.83 2.07 5.99
N PHE A 66 -24.76 1.77 5.28
CA PHE A 66 -23.40 1.99 5.75
C PHE A 66 -22.64 2.85 4.76
N ILE A 67 -21.77 3.68 5.32
CA ILE A 67 -20.71 4.36 4.61
C ILE A 67 -19.41 3.88 5.21
N SER A 68 -18.44 3.61 4.35
CA SER A 68 -17.12 3.18 4.78
C SER A 68 -16.08 4.19 4.30
N PHE A 69 -15.11 4.43 5.17
CA PHE A 69 -13.96 5.24 4.88
C PHE A 69 -12.74 4.33 4.85
N GLY A 70 -12.00 4.39 3.75
CA GLY A 70 -10.80 3.61 3.54
C GLY A 70 -9.56 4.51 3.53
N VAL A 71 -8.46 3.94 4.02
CA VAL A 71 -7.12 4.53 3.92
C VAL A 71 -6.22 3.58 3.14
N ILE A 72 -5.41 4.12 2.24
CA ILE A 72 -4.42 3.36 1.46
C ILE A 72 -3.07 4.01 1.69
N GLN A 73 -2.12 3.26 2.25
CA GLN A 73 -0.74 3.72 2.29
C GLN A 73 -0.14 3.59 0.89
N GLY A 74 0.19 4.74 0.28
CA GLY A 74 0.60 4.79 -1.11
C GLY A 74 2.03 4.31 -1.36
N ILE A 75 2.95 4.59 -0.42
CA ILE A 75 4.38 4.30 -0.57
C ILE A 75 4.89 3.54 0.67
N PRO A 76 4.67 2.22 0.74
CA PRO A 76 5.14 1.42 1.88
C PRO A 76 6.65 1.21 1.82
N PHE A 77 7.28 1.04 2.98
CA PHE A 77 8.67 0.61 3.14
C PHE A 77 8.82 -0.92 3.04
N SER A 78 7.81 -1.66 3.49
CA SER A 78 7.74 -3.12 3.45
C SER A 78 7.84 -3.62 2.01
N ARG A 79 8.52 -4.75 1.83
CA ARG A 79 8.70 -5.40 0.52
C ARG A 79 8.41 -6.88 0.66
N GLY A 80 7.58 -7.37 -0.25
CA GLY A 80 7.28 -8.79 -0.38
C GLY A 80 7.98 -9.43 -1.57
N SER A 81 7.63 -10.68 -1.83
CA SER A 81 8.11 -11.46 -2.96
C SER A 81 7.02 -12.37 -3.52
N VAL A 82 7.25 -12.81 -4.76
CA VAL A 82 6.48 -13.88 -5.41
C VAL A 82 7.45 -14.78 -6.15
N HIS A 83 7.29 -16.09 -5.98
CA HIS A 83 8.15 -17.09 -6.60
C HIS A 83 7.32 -18.28 -7.07
N THR A 84 7.74 -18.90 -8.18
CA THR A 84 7.27 -20.24 -8.57
C THR A 84 7.69 -21.24 -7.49
N SER A 85 6.78 -22.13 -7.10
CA SER A 85 7.06 -23.18 -6.10
C SER A 85 7.63 -24.45 -6.73
N ALA A 86 7.35 -24.67 -8.02
CA ALA A 86 7.74 -25.83 -8.80
C ALA A 86 7.82 -25.46 -10.29
N ALA A 87 8.22 -26.44 -11.13
CA ALA A 87 8.42 -26.23 -12.56
C ALA A 87 7.14 -26.22 -13.38
N ASN A 88 6.02 -26.77 -12.87
CA ASN A 88 4.75 -26.78 -13.58
C ASN A 88 4.03 -25.44 -13.42
N VAL A 89 3.53 -24.89 -14.53
CA VAL A 89 2.83 -23.60 -14.57
C VAL A 89 1.50 -23.60 -13.80
N GLU A 90 0.89 -24.76 -13.62
CA GLU A 90 -0.37 -24.91 -12.86
C GLU A 90 -0.15 -24.98 -11.34
N ASP A 91 1.10 -25.12 -10.89
CA ASP A 91 1.41 -25.16 -9.47
C ASP A 91 1.27 -23.77 -8.87
N LYS A 92 0.60 -23.70 -7.71
CA LYS A 92 0.39 -22.44 -7.00
C LYS A 92 1.74 -21.82 -6.63
N GLN A 93 1.91 -20.56 -7.01
CA GLN A 93 3.04 -19.74 -6.61
C GLN A 93 3.07 -19.51 -5.09
N THR A 94 4.27 -19.27 -4.57
CA THR A 94 4.45 -18.72 -3.22
C THR A 94 4.37 -17.20 -3.31
N VAL A 95 3.41 -16.60 -2.60
CA VAL A 95 3.21 -15.14 -2.54
C VAL A 95 3.30 -14.71 -1.09
N ASP A 96 4.24 -13.84 -0.80
CA ASP A 96 4.38 -13.21 0.51
C ASP A 96 4.54 -11.69 0.31
N PRO A 97 3.46 -10.91 0.42
CA PRO A 97 3.53 -9.45 0.33
C PRO A 97 4.31 -8.82 1.49
N HIS A 98 4.50 -9.57 2.58
CA HIS A 98 5.26 -9.17 3.76
C HIS A 98 4.81 -7.83 4.36
N TYR A 99 3.47 -7.61 4.38
CA TYR A 99 2.85 -6.39 4.87
C TYR A 99 3.29 -6.07 6.31
N PHE A 100 3.53 -4.79 6.57
CA PHE A 100 3.94 -4.26 7.89
C PHE A 100 5.25 -4.86 8.47
N SER A 101 6.09 -5.47 7.65
CA SER A 101 7.45 -5.87 8.07
C SER A 101 8.30 -4.69 8.49
N HIS A 102 8.16 -3.56 7.80
CA HIS A 102 8.77 -2.32 8.22
C HIS A 102 7.87 -1.60 9.24
N PRO A 103 8.35 -1.33 10.47
CA PRO A 103 7.50 -0.80 11.55
C PRO A 103 6.89 0.56 11.23
N LEU A 104 7.54 1.37 10.38
CA LEU A 104 6.99 2.66 9.97
C LEU A 104 5.71 2.54 9.14
N ASP A 105 5.48 1.44 8.43
CA ASP A 105 4.24 1.31 7.63
C ASP A 105 3.02 1.25 8.53
N LEU A 106 3.07 0.40 9.55
CA LEU A 106 1.98 0.32 10.52
C LEU A 106 1.83 1.61 11.32
N GLU A 107 2.95 2.26 11.66
CA GLU A 107 2.99 3.54 12.39
C GLU A 107 2.33 4.67 11.58
N ILE A 108 2.71 4.83 10.31
CA ILE A 108 2.15 5.84 9.38
C ILE A 108 0.68 5.53 9.10
N MET A 109 0.37 4.28 8.75
CA MET A 109 -0.99 3.89 8.41
C MET A 109 -1.95 4.05 9.60
N ALA A 110 -1.55 3.71 10.83
CA ALA A 110 -2.42 3.78 12.01
C ALA A 110 -2.84 5.20 12.44
N ARG A 111 -2.04 6.23 12.13
CA ARG A 111 -2.41 7.63 12.43
C ARG A 111 -3.61 8.08 11.61
N ASN A 112 -3.69 7.64 10.36
CA ASN A 112 -4.69 8.10 9.40
C ASN A 112 -6.13 7.72 9.81
N PRO A 113 -6.46 6.47 10.19
CA PRO A 113 -7.77 6.11 10.72
C PRO A 113 -8.14 6.83 12.01
N VAL A 114 -7.19 7.11 12.90
CA VAL A 114 -7.44 7.88 14.13
C VAL A 114 -7.87 9.30 13.80
N ASP A 115 -7.24 9.94 12.82
CA ASP A 115 -7.67 11.26 12.35
C ASP A 115 -9.00 11.20 11.60
N MET A 116 -9.22 10.14 10.81
CA MET A 116 -10.46 9.88 10.08
C MET A 116 -11.66 9.68 11.02
N GLU A 117 -11.46 9.18 12.24
CA GLU A 117 -12.51 9.12 13.27
C GLU A 117 -13.05 10.51 13.64
N LYS A 118 -12.31 11.60 13.40
CA LYS A 118 -12.84 12.95 13.62
C LYS A 118 -13.89 13.33 12.57
N LEU A 119 -13.82 12.76 11.36
CA LEU A 119 -14.72 13.10 10.25
C LEU A 119 -16.17 12.73 10.53
N HIS A 120 -16.43 11.62 11.25
CA HIS A 120 -17.82 11.20 11.51
C HIS A 120 -18.59 12.19 12.40
N LYS A 121 -17.88 13.05 13.16
CA LYS A 121 -18.48 14.10 13.99
C LYS A 121 -18.52 15.46 13.30
N ALA A 122 -17.87 15.58 12.14
CA ALA A 122 -17.73 16.84 11.45
C ALA A 122 -18.93 17.10 10.53
N GLU A 123 -19.44 18.33 10.58
CA GLU A 123 -20.44 18.82 9.65
C GLU A 123 -19.84 19.01 8.25
N PRO A 124 -20.57 18.72 7.15
CA PRO A 124 -21.97 18.27 7.12
C PRO A 124 -22.13 16.74 7.21
N LEU A 125 -21.05 15.97 7.29
CA LEU A 125 -21.10 14.52 7.24
C LEU A 125 -21.92 13.92 8.39
N SER A 126 -21.77 14.45 9.60
CA SER A 126 -22.53 14.05 10.79
C SER A 126 -24.05 14.06 10.60
N GLN A 127 -24.60 14.92 9.75
CA GLN A 127 -26.05 15.00 9.47
C GLN A 127 -26.59 13.74 8.79
N PHE A 128 -25.74 13.02 8.07
CA PHE A 128 -26.09 11.80 7.36
C PHE A 128 -25.84 10.54 8.17
N LEU A 129 -25.23 10.66 9.36
CA LEU A 129 -24.90 9.55 10.24
C LEU A 129 -25.91 9.48 11.38
N LYS A 130 -26.33 8.25 11.71
CA LYS A 130 -27.21 8.02 12.85
C LYS A 130 -26.46 8.33 14.15
N PRO A 131 -27.03 9.13 15.08
CA PRO A 131 -26.42 9.38 16.39
C PRO A 131 -26.16 8.10 17.20
N ASP A 132 -27.02 7.09 17.02
CA ASP A 132 -26.93 5.74 17.58
C ASP A 132 -26.45 4.70 16.55
N GLY A 133 -25.71 5.15 15.53
CA GLY A 133 -25.12 4.29 14.51
C GLY A 133 -24.15 3.27 15.09
N ARG A 134 -23.85 2.24 14.30
CA ARG A 134 -22.90 1.18 14.67
C ARG A 134 -21.81 1.03 13.61
N ARG A 135 -20.65 0.54 14.02
CA ARG A 135 -19.64 0.00 13.12
C ARG A 135 -19.94 -1.46 12.82
N ASN A 136 -19.36 -1.97 11.73
CA ASN A 136 -19.50 -3.38 11.35
C ASN A 136 -18.53 -4.32 12.08
N HIS A 137 -17.59 -3.79 12.85
CA HIS A 137 -16.67 -4.55 13.71
C HIS A 137 -16.55 -3.89 15.09
N PRO A 138 -16.52 -4.65 16.21
CA PRO A 138 -16.44 -4.08 17.55
C PRO A 138 -15.18 -3.23 17.80
N ASP A 139 -14.04 -3.65 17.25
CA ASP A 139 -12.77 -2.93 17.39
C ASP A 139 -12.62 -1.74 16.40
N ALA A 140 -13.63 -1.44 15.57
CA ALA A 140 -13.56 -0.35 14.60
C ALA A 140 -13.80 1.06 15.22
N PHE A 141 -13.92 1.15 16.55
CA PHE A 141 -13.94 2.43 17.26
C PHE A 141 -12.51 2.79 17.69
N LEU A 142 -11.80 3.49 16.80
CA LEU A 142 -10.37 3.75 16.96
C LEU A 142 -10.13 4.98 17.84
N THR A 143 -9.94 4.75 19.14
CA THR A 143 -9.83 5.83 20.14
C THR A 143 -8.41 6.35 20.33
N ASN A 144 -7.41 5.57 19.92
CA ASN A 144 -5.99 5.92 20.03
C ASN A 144 -5.14 5.13 19.04
N LEU A 145 -3.86 5.50 18.93
CA LEU A 145 -2.92 4.90 17.98
C LEU A 145 -2.77 3.38 18.17
N GLU A 146 -2.71 2.88 19.40
CA GLU A 146 -2.53 1.44 19.66
C GLU A 146 -3.78 0.64 19.28
N SER A 147 -4.99 1.17 19.53
CA SER A 147 -6.22 0.56 19.05
C SER A 147 -6.28 0.49 17.53
N ALA A 148 -5.80 1.53 16.83
CA ALA A 148 -5.71 1.54 15.37
C ALA A 148 -4.68 0.53 14.84
N LYS A 149 -3.51 0.43 15.46
CA LYS A 149 -2.50 -0.57 15.09
C LYS A 149 -3.01 -2.00 15.27
N LYS A 150 -3.69 -2.29 16.39
CA LYS A 150 -4.33 -3.60 16.60
C LYS A 150 -5.34 -3.88 15.50
N TYR A 151 -6.26 -2.95 15.26
CA TYR A 151 -7.29 -3.09 14.25
C TYR A 151 -6.69 -3.32 12.85
N LEU A 152 -5.64 -2.59 12.47
CA LEU A 152 -4.98 -2.74 11.18
C LEU A 152 -4.28 -4.09 11.02
N ARG A 153 -3.63 -4.63 12.06
CA ARG A 153 -3.02 -5.97 11.98
C ARG A 153 -4.07 -7.05 11.70
N ASP A 154 -5.25 -6.90 12.29
CA ASP A 154 -6.33 -7.89 12.18
C ASP A 154 -7.14 -7.72 10.88
N ASN A 155 -7.18 -6.52 10.28
CA ASN A 155 -8.17 -6.17 9.24
C ASN A 155 -7.62 -5.48 7.99
N ALA A 156 -6.34 -5.10 7.93
CA ALA A 156 -5.79 -4.50 6.72
C ALA A 156 -5.74 -5.54 5.58
N THR A 157 -5.97 -5.07 4.36
CA THR A 157 -5.93 -5.91 3.17
C THR A 157 -5.21 -5.20 2.02
N SER A 158 -4.96 -5.93 0.95
CA SER A 158 -4.40 -5.39 -0.27
C SER A 158 -5.34 -4.39 -0.92
N THR A 159 -4.79 -3.27 -1.42
CA THR A 159 -5.50 -2.38 -2.36
C THR A 159 -5.49 -2.92 -3.80
N TYR A 160 -5.02 -4.15 -4.01
CA TYR A 160 -4.91 -4.81 -5.31
C TYR A 160 -4.00 -4.08 -6.32
N HIS A 161 -2.94 -3.44 -5.83
CA HIS A 161 -1.90 -2.78 -6.64
C HIS A 161 -0.53 -3.49 -6.54
N PRO A 162 -0.40 -4.80 -6.82
CA PRO A 162 0.90 -5.45 -6.83
C PRO A 162 1.79 -4.87 -7.95
N CYS A 163 3.04 -4.57 -7.63
CA CYS A 163 4.01 -4.01 -8.57
C CYS A 163 5.46 -4.32 -8.10
N GLY A 164 6.44 -3.99 -8.93
CA GLY A 164 7.86 -4.02 -8.55
C GLY A 164 8.53 -5.39 -8.46
N THR A 165 7.87 -6.45 -8.94
CA THR A 165 8.42 -7.82 -8.95
C THR A 165 9.53 -8.05 -9.99
N ALA A 166 9.65 -7.16 -10.97
CA ALA A 166 10.67 -7.18 -12.01
C ALA A 166 11.24 -5.76 -12.25
N ALA A 167 11.67 -5.11 -11.16
CA ALA A 167 11.99 -3.69 -11.12
C ALA A 167 12.96 -3.23 -12.21
N MET A 168 12.67 -2.08 -12.82
CA MET A 168 13.53 -1.37 -13.76
C MET A 168 14.61 -0.59 -13.00
N LEU A 169 15.75 -1.23 -12.78
CA LEU A 169 16.91 -0.72 -12.05
C LEU A 169 18.20 -1.31 -12.65
N PRO A 170 19.38 -0.74 -12.35
CA PRO A 170 20.65 -1.40 -12.62
C PRO A 170 20.69 -2.81 -12.00
N GLN A 171 21.30 -3.77 -12.71
CA GLN A 171 21.33 -5.17 -12.28
C GLN A 171 22.03 -5.33 -10.92
N GLU A 172 23.10 -4.56 -10.68
CA GLU A 172 23.85 -4.52 -9.42
C GLU A 172 23.03 -3.99 -8.23
N LYS A 173 21.91 -3.32 -8.50
CA LYS A 173 20.94 -2.86 -7.48
C LYS A 173 19.72 -3.77 -7.37
N GLY A 174 19.77 -4.97 -7.94
CA GLY A 174 18.68 -5.94 -7.94
C GLY A 174 17.59 -5.68 -8.98
N GLY A 175 17.89 -4.90 -10.03
CA GLY A 175 16.99 -4.73 -11.16
C GLY A 175 16.87 -5.97 -12.05
N VAL A 176 15.72 -6.11 -12.71
CA VAL A 176 15.41 -7.20 -13.64
C VAL A 176 15.39 -6.72 -15.09
N VAL A 177 15.01 -5.46 -15.33
CA VAL A 177 15.00 -4.85 -16.66
C VAL A 177 15.81 -3.56 -16.72
N ASP A 178 16.36 -3.25 -17.90
CA ASP A 178 17.03 -1.98 -18.20
C ASP A 178 16.04 -0.85 -18.55
N GLU A 179 16.54 0.36 -18.84
CA GLU A 179 15.72 1.52 -19.22
C GLU A 179 14.99 1.37 -20.58
N LYS A 180 15.35 0.34 -21.35
CA LYS A 180 14.68 -0.07 -22.59
C LYS A 180 13.74 -1.26 -22.37
N LEU A 181 13.44 -1.56 -21.10
CA LEU A 181 12.56 -2.62 -20.63
C LEU A 181 13.05 -4.04 -20.95
N ARG A 182 14.31 -4.20 -21.35
CA ARG A 182 14.90 -5.49 -21.72
C ARG A 182 15.32 -6.25 -20.48
N VAL A 183 15.02 -7.53 -20.43
CA VAL A 183 15.43 -8.38 -19.30
C VAL A 183 16.94 -8.54 -19.34
N HIS A 184 17.61 -8.22 -18.23
CA HIS A 184 19.08 -8.31 -18.12
C HIS A 184 19.56 -9.72 -18.50
N GLY A 185 20.64 -9.79 -19.30
CA GLY A 185 21.22 -11.06 -19.75
C GLY A 185 20.45 -11.79 -20.84
N THR A 186 19.39 -11.20 -21.40
CA THR A 186 18.60 -11.80 -22.48
C THR A 186 18.66 -10.96 -23.76
N THR A 187 18.22 -11.54 -24.87
CA THR A 187 18.01 -10.83 -26.14
C THR A 187 16.53 -10.94 -26.53
N ASN A 188 16.00 -9.87 -27.11
CA ASN A 188 14.64 -9.81 -27.65
C ASN A 188 13.49 -10.13 -26.66
N LEU A 189 13.72 -9.98 -25.34
CA LEU A 189 12.71 -10.15 -24.30
C LEU A 189 12.55 -8.85 -23.50
N ARG A 190 11.31 -8.44 -23.26
CA ARG A 190 10.96 -7.25 -22.47
C ARG A 190 9.80 -7.51 -21.52
N ILE A 191 9.71 -6.74 -20.44
CA ILE A 191 8.59 -6.74 -19.50
C ILE A 191 7.94 -5.35 -19.50
N CYS A 192 6.61 -5.29 -19.67
CA CYS A 192 5.90 -4.03 -19.98
C CYS A 192 4.62 -3.88 -19.12
N ASP A 193 4.71 -4.13 -17.82
CA ASP A 193 3.58 -4.00 -16.89
C ASP A 193 4.02 -3.38 -15.54
N ALA A 194 3.15 -3.42 -14.53
CA ALA A 194 3.43 -2.84 -13.21
C ALA A 194 4.64 -3.46 -12.48
N SER A 195 5.06 -4.68 -12.84
CA SER A 195 6.22 -5.35 -12.23
C SER A 195 7.51 -4.54 -12.37
N ILE A 196 7.62 -3.71 -13.40
CA ILE A 196 8.82 -2.91 -13.66
C ILE A 196 8.94 -1.67 -12.78
N LEU A 197 7.88 -1.29 -12.06
CA LEU A 197 7.87 -0.10 -11.19
C LEU A 197 8.76 -0.33 -9.96
N PRO A 198 9.92 0.33 -9.80
CA PRO A 198 10.82 0.09 -8.66
C PRO A 198 10.22 0.55 -7.32
N LEU A 199 9.34 1.55 -7.41
CA LEU A 199 8.50 2.07 -6.35
C LEU A 199 7.08 2.21 -6.89
N ILE A 200 6.09 1.87 -6.06
CA ILE A 200 4.68 2.10 -6.37
C ILE A 200 4.42 3.61 -6.49
N THR A 201 3.50 3.99 -7.38
CA THR A 201 3.05 5.38 -7.53
C THR A 201 1.94 5.69 -6.52
N VAL A 202 1.80 6.96 -6.13
CA VAL A 202 0.69 7.37 -5.25
C VAL A 202 -0.62 7.34 -6.03
N GLY A 203 -1.62 6.61 -5.51
CA GLY A 203 -2.95 6.46 -6.10
C GLY A 203 -3.14 5.15 -6.86
N ASN A 204 -4.18 5.09 -7.69
CA ASN A 204 -4.47 3.90 -8.49
C ASN A 204 -3.47 3.75 -9.63
N ILE A 205 -2.79 2.61 -9.69
CA ILE A 205 -1.65 2.41 -10.60
C ILE A 205 -2.05 2.21 -12.08
N MET A 206 -3.35 2.18 -12.40
CA MET A 206 -3.83 1.95 -13.78
C MET A 206 -3.25 2.97 -14.77
N SER A 207 -3.23 4.26 -14.40
CA SER A 207 -2.66 5.32 -15.24
C SER A 207 -1.15 5.15 -15.45
N ALA A 208 -0.42 4.75 -14.39
CA ALA A 208 1.01 4.45 -14.48
C ALA A 208 1.27 3.27 -15.42
N VAL A 209 0.45 2.21 -15.37
CA VAL A 209 0.56 1.05 -16.27
C VAL A 209 0.29 1.45 -17.72
N TYR A 210 -0.71 2.30 -17.99
CA TYR A 210 -0.93 2.84 -19.34
C TYR A 210 0.26 3.65 -19.86
N ALA A 211 0.88 4.47 -19.00
CA ALA A 211 2.07 5.22 -19.37
C ALA A 211 3.25 4.29 -19.70
N VAL A 212 3.47 3.24 -18.90
CA VAL A 212 4.47 2.19 -19.17
C VAL A 212 4.20 1.50 -20.51
N ALA A 213 2.97 1.07 -20.75
CA ALA A 213 2.60 0.40 -22.00
C ALA A 213 2.80 1.31 -23.22
N LYS A 214 2.44 2.61 -23.11
CA LYS A 214 2.68 3.59 -24.18
C LYS A 214 4.18 3.76 -24.45
N ARG A 215 5.00 3.88 -23.41
CA ARG A 215 6.45 4.01 -23.52
C ARG A 215 7.08 2.75 -24.13
N ALA A 216 6.62 1.57 -23.73
CA ALA A 216 7.05 0.30 -24.28
C ALA A 216 6.80 0.20 -25.80
N ALA A 217 5.62 0.62 -26.26
CA ALA A 217 5.28 0.63 -27.68
C ALA A 217 6.24 1.52 -28.49
N ASP A 218 6.59 2.70 -27.97
CA ASP A 218 7.54 3.60 -28.61
C ASP A 218 8.96 3.01 -28.67
N ILE A 219 9.42 2.36 -27.59
CA ILE A 219 10.72 1.68 -27.55
C ILE A 219 10.78 0.54 -28.57
N ILE A 220 9.74 -0.31 -28.60
CA ILE A 220 9.68 -1.46 -29.51
C ILE A 220 9.67 -1.00 -30.97
N LYS A 221 8.92 0.06 -31.30
CA LYS A 221 8.87 0.62 -32.65
C LYS A 221 10.19 1.24 -33.09
N ALA A 222 10.99 1.78 -32.16
CA ALA A 222 12.29 2.37 -32.47
C ALA A 222 13.43 1.34 -32.58
N ASP A 223 13.29 0.18 -31.93
CA ASP A 223 14.28 -0.90 -31.93
C ASP A 223 14.10 -1.89 -33.11
N GLY A 224 12.98 -1.83 -33.84
CA GLY A 224 12.68 -2.65 -35.02
C GLY A 224 12.82 -1.88 -36.33
#